data_AF-A0A239KPQ2-F1
#
_entry.id   AF-A0A239KPQ2-F1
#
_cell.length_a   1.000
_cell.length_b   1.000
_cell.length_c   1.000
_cell.angle_alpha   90.00
_cell.angle_beta   90.00
_cell.angle_gamma   90.00
#
_symmetry.space_group_name_H-M   'P 1'
#
loop_
_entity.id
_entity.type
_entity.pdbx_description
1 polymer ?
#
loop_
_entity_poly.entity_id
_entity_poly.type
_entity_poly.pdbx_seq_one_letter_code
_entity_poly.pdbx_strand_id
1 'polypeptide(L)'
;MPMRDQPNLTFFSKNTSPFSQFFKTSFMVEGQVFNTTEQYMMFSKAKLFGDMETAEQILTTDAPKEQKALGRKVKGFDKTVWDAECRNVVFRGNYAKFSQNPKLLKHLLDTEGTQLVEASPWDTIWE
;
A
#
# COMPACT_ATOMS: atom_id res chain seq x y z
N MET A 1 39.83 3.75 6.15
CA MET A 1 38.39 4.04 6.31
C MET A 1 37.74 3.76 4.97
N PRO A 2 36.80 2.81 4.82
CA PRO A 2 36.06 2.71 3.56
C PRO A 2 34.92 3.74 3.56
N MET A 3 34.77 4.43 2.43
CA MET A 3 33.65 5.31 2.16
C MET A 3 32.35 4.50 2.31
N ARG A 4 31.40 5.01 3.10
CA ARG A 4 30.05 4.45 3.14
C ARG A 4 29.45 4.61 1.75
N ASP A 5 29.08 3.50 1.11
CA ASP A 5 28.19 3.52 -0.06
C ASP A 5 26.97 4.37 0.34
N GLN A 6 26.85 5.55 -0.28
CA GLN A 6 25.64 6.33 -0.11
C GLN A 6 24.53 5.56 -0.84
N PRO A 7 23.40 5.26 -0.18
CA PRO A 7 22.30 4.61 -0.87
C PRO A 7 21.85 5.54 -1.99
N ASN A 8 21.85 5.06 -3.24
CA ASN A 8 21.18 5.77 -4.32
C ASN A 8 19.70 5.84 -3.97
N LEU A 9 19.14 7.04 -3.85
CA LEU A 9 17.76 7.24 -3.44
C LEU A 9 16.89 7.61 -4.64
N THR A 10 15.73 6.98 -4.76
CA THR A 10 14.68 7.41 -5.68
C THR A 10 13.50 7.95 -4.87
N PHE A 11 13.36 9.26 -4.89
CA PHE A 11 12.29 9.95 -4.18
C PHE A 11 11.00 9.94 -4.99
N PHE A 12 9.86 9.76 -4.31
CA PHE A 12 8.56 9.83 -4.96
C PHE A 12 7.48 10.52 -4.13
N SER A 13 6.48 11.09 -4.80
CA SER A 13 5.33 11.76 -4.18
C SER A 13 4.10 10.87 -4.11
N LYS A 14 3.35 10.99 -3.00
CA LYS A 14 2.24 10.11 -2.61
C LYS A 14 1.04 10.10 -3.56
N ASN A 15 0.85 11.09 -4.44
CA ASN A 15 -0.41 11.17 -5.21
C ASN A 15 -0.26 10.87 -6.71
N THR A 16 0.96 10.92 -7.24
CA THR A 16 1.21 10.78 -8.69
C THR A 16 2.19 9.67 -9.02
N SER A 17 2.91 9.15 -8.03
CA SER A 17 3.89 8.10 -8.24
C SER A 17 3.26 6.71 -8.31
N PRO A 18 3.69 5.85 -9.24
CA PRO A 18 3.29 4.45 -9.26
C PRO A 18 3.74 3.68 -8.00
N PHE A 19 4.70 4.20 -7.23
CA PHE A 19 5.16 3.61 -5.97
C PHE A 19 4.24 3.91 -4.78
N SER A 20 3.31 4.85 -4.94
CA SER A 20 2.36 5.19 -3.89
C SER A 20 1.27 4.13 -3.73
N GLN A 21 0.86 3.91 -2.48
CA GLN A 21 -0.30 3.08 -2.14
C GLN A 21 -1.63 3.72 -2.60
N PHE A 22 -1.65 5.03 -2.82
CA PHE A 22 -2.81 5.80 -3.29
C PHE A 22 -2.91 5.86 -4.82
N PHE A 23 -1.91 5.33 -5.53
CA PHE A 23 -1.90 5.33 -6.99
C PHE A 23 -3.05 4.49 -7.53
N LYS A 24 -3.91 5.11 -8.34
CA LYS A 24 -5.07 4.44 -8.94
C LYS A 24 -4.65 3.46 -10.02
N THR A 25 -4.83 2.19 -9.75
CA THR A 25 -4.59 1.10 -10.69
C THR A 25 -5.37 -0.13 -10.25
N SER A 26 -5.98 -0.81 -11.22
CA SER A 26 -6.76 -2.02 -10.94
C SER A 26 -5.83 -3.23 -10.81
N PHE A 27 -6.08 -4.06 -9.81
CA PHE A 27 -5.47 -5.37 -9.65
C PHE A 27 -6.40 -6.28 -8.85
N MET A 28 -6.16 -7.59 -8.93
CA MET A 28 -6.99 -8.61 -8.29
C MET A 28 -6.19 -9.38 -7.24
N VAL A 29 -6.81 -9.67 -6.09
CA VAL A 29 -6.26 -10.58 -5.07
C VAL A 29 -7.40 -11.48 -4.59
N GLU A 30 -7.19 -12.80 -4.62
CA GLU A 30 -8.17 -13.80 -4.14
C GLU A 30 -9.59 -13.63 -4.74
N GLY A 31 -9.66 -13.28 -6.04
CA GLY A 31 -10.94 -13.07 -6.75
C GLY A 31 -11.59 -11.70 -6.51
N GLN A 32 -11.00 -10.86 -5.67
CA GLN A 32 -11.49 -9.50 -5.41
C GLN A 32 -10.68 -8.46 -6.18
N VAL A 33 -11.36 -7.52 -6.83
CA VAL A 33 -10.73 -6.40 -7.56
C VAL A 33 -10.58 -5.20 -6.63
N PHE A 34 -9.41 -4.55 -6.70
CA PHE A 34 -9.07 -3.33 -5.96
C PHE A 34 -8.57 -2.25 -6.92
N ASN A 35 -8.89 -0.99 -6.63
CA ASN A 35 -8.51 0.17 -7.42
C ASN A 35 -7.24 0.89 -6.91
N THR A 36 -6.76 0.54 -5.71
CA THR A 36 -5.50 1.00 -5.12
C THR A 36 -4.98 -0.02 -4.11
N THR A 37 -3.68 0.07 -3.79
CA THR A 37 -3.12 -0.74 -2.70
C THR A 37 -3.70 -0.34 -1.35
N GLU A 38 -4.03 0.94 -1.14
CA GLU A 38 -4.70 1.41 0.08
C GLU A 38 -6.06 0.71 0.29
N GLN A 39 -6.87 0.57 -0.77
CA GLN A 39 -8.14 -0.15 -0.69
C GLN A 39 -7.93 -1.59 -0.21
N TYR A 40 -6.97 -2.29 -0.82
CA TYR A 40 -6.62 -3.67 -0.44
C TYR A 40 -6.14 -3.75 1.01
N MET A 41 -5.28 -2.83 1.45
CA MET A 41 -4.76 -2.79 2.81
C MET A 41 -5.88 -2.61 3.83
N MET A 42 -6.77 -1.65 3.61
CA MET A 42 -7.86 -1.36 4.55
C MET A 42 -8.90 -2.49 4.55
N PHE A 43 -9.20 -3.09 3.39
CA PHE A 43 -10.07 -4.27 3.29
C PHE A 43 -9.49 -5.46 4.06
N SER A 44 -8.19 -5.73 3.88
CA SER A 44 -7.50 -6.81 4.58
C SER A 44 -7.46 -6.57 6.08
N LYS A 45 -7.27 -5.32 6.52
CA LYS A 45 -7.37 -4.91 7.91
C LYS A 45 -8.76 -5.21 8.48
N ALA A 46 -9.82 -4.81 7.79
CA ALA A 46 -11.19 -5.05 8.22
C ALA A 46 -11.48 -6.57 8.33
N LYS A 47 -11.06 -7.36 7.35
CA LYS A 47 -11.15 -8.84 7.39
C LYS A 47 -10.40 -9.45 8.57
N LEU A 48 -9.18 -8.98 8.86
CA LEU A 48 -8.35 -9.49 9.95
C LEU A 48 -9.03 -9.36 11.32
N PHE A 49 -9.79 -8.28 11.53
CA PHE A 49 -10.52 -8.02 12.77
C PHE A 49 -12.00 -8.45 12.72
N GLY A 50 -12.42 -9.15 11.66
CA GLY A 50 -13.78 -9.65 11.51
C GLY A 50 -14.84 -8.58 11.21
N ASP A 51 -14.45 -7.35 10.87
CA ASP A 51 -15.35 -6.24 10.55
C ASP A 51 -15.77 -6.28 9.08
N MET A 52 -16.59 -7.26 8.73
CA MET A 52 -17.01 -7.48 7.34
C MET A 52 -17.87 -6.33 6.79
N GLU A 53 -18.62 -5.64 7.64
CA GLU A 53 -19.39 -4.45 7.26
C GLU A 53 -18.47 -3.34 6.74
N THR A 54 -17.40 -3.01 7.48
CA THR A 54 -16.41 -2.03 7.04
C THR A 54 -15.64 -2.54 5.81
N ALA A 55 -15.37 -3.85 5.70
CA ALA A 55 -14.71 -4.43 4.54
C ALA A 55 -15.52 -4.22 3.24
N GLU A 56 -16.83 -4.46 3.27
CA GLU A 56 -17.73 -4.23 2.14
C GLU A 56 -17.81 -2.74 1.76
N GLN A 57 -17.87 -1.84 2.75
CA GLN A 57 -17.83 -0.40 2.50
C GLN A 57 -16.53 0.03 1.82
N ILE A 58 -15.38 -0.48 2.29
CA ILE A 58 -14.07 -0.19 1.67
C ILE A 58 -14.04 -0.68 0.22
N LEU A 59 -14.58 -1.86 -0.03
CA LEU A 59 -14.56 -2.47 -1.35
C LEU A 59 -15.37 -1.70 -2.38
N THR A 60 -16.46 -1.06 -1.95
CA THR A 60 -17.33 -0.22 -2.79
C THR A 60 -16.85 1.23 -2.93
N THR A 61 -15.78 1.61 -2.24
CA THR A 61 -15.26 2.99 -2.22
C THR A 61 -14.17 3.21 -3.26
N ASP A 62 -14.27 4.28 -4.06
CA ASP A 62 -13.29 4.62 -5.11
C ASP A 62 -12.19 5.61 -4.72
N ALA A 63 -12.41 6.35 -3.64
CA ALA A 63 -11.50 7.41 -3.22
C ALA A 63 -10.49 6.88 -2.17
N PRO A 64 -9.16 6.96 -2.42
CA PRO A 64 -8.16 6.45 -1.49
C PRO A 64 -8.19 7.09 -0.10
N LYS A 65 -8.56 8.38 -0.05
CA LYS A 65 -8.75 9.10 1.23
C LYS A 65 -9.91 8.53 2.04
N GLU A 66 -11.01 8.16 1.38
CA GLU A 66 -12.18 7.57 2.03
C GLU A 66 -11.90 6.13 2.47
N GLN A 67 -11.21 5.34 1.64
CA GLN A 67 -10.73 4.00 2.00
C GLN A 67 -9.88 4.03 3.28
N LYS A 68 -8.91 4.96 3.34
CA LYS A 68 -8.09 5.18 4.55
C LYS A 68 -8.93 5.62 5.75
N ALA A 69 -9.92 6.48 5.54
CA ALA A 69 -10.80 6.95 6.60
C ALA A 69 -11.67 5.80 7.17
N LEU A 70 -12.19 4.92 6.32
CA LEU A 70 -12.91 3.71 6.73
C LEU A 70 -11.99 2.74 7.48
N GLY A 71 -10.77 2.53 7.00
CA GLY A 71 -9.78 1.69 7.67
C GLY A 71 -9.35 2.16 9.07
N ARG A 72 -9.54 3.45 9.39
CA ARG A 72 -9.38 3.98 10.76
C ARG A 72 -10.55 3.64 11.68
N LYS A 73 -11.71 3.29 11.11
CA LYS A 73 -12.95 2.96 11.84
C LYS A 73 -13.17 1.46 12.04
N VAL A 74 -12.25 0.62 11.57
CA VAL A 74 -12.32 -0.85 11.72
C VAL A 74 -12.54 -1.23 13.18
N LYS A 75 -13.64 -1.94 13.43
CA LYS A 75 -14.02 -2.46 14.74
C LYS A 75 -13.05 -3.56 15.17
N GLY A 76 -12.81 -3.68 16.48
CA GLY A 76 -11.95 -4.72 17.03
C GLY A 76 -10.46 -4.56 16.70
N PHE A 77 -10.02 -3.39 16.23
CA PHE A 77 -8.64 -3.13 15.89
C PHE A 77 -7.71 -3.33 17.09
N ASP A 78 -6.75 -4.25 16.93
CA ASP A 78 -5.62 -4.43 17.82
C ASP A 78 -4.32 -4.06 17.09
N LYS A 79 -3.57 -3.11 17.66
CA LYS A 79 -2.34 -2.62 17.05
C LYS A 79 -1.26 -3.70 16.98
N THR A 80 -1.13 -4.54 18.00
CA THR A 80 -0.12 -5.61 18.06
C THR A 80 -0.36 -6.65 16.97
N VAL A 81 -1.62 -7.06 16.80
CA VAL A 81 -2.02 -7.98 15.74
C VAL A 81 -1.80 -7.34 14.37
N TRP A 82 -2.16 -6.07 14.21
CA TRP A 82 -1.94 -5.37 12.94
C TRP A 82 -0.46 -5.20 12.61
N ASP A 83 0.39 -4.84 13.58
CA ASP A 83 1.82 -4.65 13.36
C ASP A 83 2.51 -5.96 12.95
N ALA A 84 2.01 -7.11 13.42
CA ALA A 84 2.50 -8.43 13.00
C ALA A 84 2.15 -8.77 11.54
N GLU A 85 0.98 -8.31 11.04
CA GLU A 85 0.46 -8.70 9.72
C GLU A 85 0.59 -7.62 8.64
N CYS A 86 0.70 -6.35 9.01
CA CYS A 86 0.59 -5.23 8.08
C CYS A 86 1.63 -5.29 6.97
N ARG A 87 2.85 -5.74 7.28
CA ARG A 87 3.93 -5.89 6.29
C ARG A 87 3.59 -6.94 5.23
N ASN A 88 3.01 -8.07 5.63
CA ASN A 88 2.58 -9.12 4.71
C ASN A 88 1.46 -8.63 3.80
N VAL A 89 0.50 -7.90 4.37
CA VAL A 89 -0.59 -7.28 3.61
C VAL A 89 -0.02 -6.29 2.58
N VAL A 90 0.81 -5.33 3.02
CA VAL A 90 1.43 -4.34 2.12
C VAL A 90 2.23 -5.02 1.00
N PHE A 91 3.00 -6.07 1.34
CA PHE A 91 3.76 -6.84 0.36
C PHE A 91 2.85 -7.50 -0.68
N ARG A 92 1.82 -8.23 -0.26
CA ARG A 92 0.88 -8.91 -1.17
C ARG A 92 0.17 -7.93 -2.10
N GLY A 93 -0.28 -6.80 -1.56
CA GLY A 93 -0.95 -5.75 -2.34
C GLY A 93 -0.03 -5.15 -3.40
N ASN A 94 1.20 -4.79 -3.01
CA ASN A 94 2.18 -4.26 -3.97
C ASN A 94 2.60 -5.32 -4.99
N TYR A 95 2.85 -6.56 -4.57
CA TYR A 95 3.17 -7.65 -5.49
C TYR A 95 2.07 -7.84 -6.54
N ALA A 96 0.80 -7.92 -6.12
CA ALA A 96 -0.32 -8.05 -7.04
C ALA A 96 -0.44 -6.86 -7.99
N LYS A 97 -0.35 -5.64 -7.46
CA LYS A 97 -0.35 -4.39 -8.25
C LYS A 97 0.73 -4.40 -9.34
N PHE A 98 1.99 -4.65 -8.98
CA PHE A 98 3.09 -4.57 -9.93
C PHE A 98 3.10 -5.76 -10.89
N SER A 99 2.91 -7.00 -10.41
CA SER A 99 2.90 -8.19 -11.28
C SER A 99 1.78 -8.18 -12.33
N GLN A 100 0.64 -7.58 -12.02
CA GLN A 100 -0.51 -7.51 -12.94
C GLN A 100 -0.51 -6.27 -13.84
N ASN A 101 0.37 -5.30 -13.59
CA ASN A 101 0.47 -4.07 -14.37
C ASN A 101 1.87 -3.92 -14.98
N PRO A 102 2.13 -4.48 -16.19
CA PRO A 102 3.47 -4.52 -16.79
C PRO A 102 4.17 -3.17 -16.93
N LYS A 103 3.42 -2.09 -17.20
CA LYS A 103 3.98 -0.73 -17.25
C LYS A 103 4.49 -0.27 -15.87
N LEU A 104 3.74 -0.55 -14.81
CA LEU A 104 4.14 -0.21 -13.45
C LEU A 104 5.31 -1.09 -13.00
N LEU A 105 5.29 -2.38 -13.36
CA LEU A 105 6.41 -3.28 -13.10
C LEU A 105 7.70 -2.76 -13.73
N LYS A 106 7.63 -2.30 -14.99
CA LYS A 106 8.79 -1.70 -15.64
C LYS A 106 9.31 -0.50 -14.85
N HIS A 107 8.44 0.42 -14.43
CA HIS A 107 8.84 1.55 -13.60
C HIS A 107 9.50 1.14 -12.27
N LEU A 108 9.10 0.01 -11.67
CA LEU A 108 9.72 -0.53 -10.47
C LEU A 108 11.09 -1.16 -10.74
N LEU A 109 11.25 -1.87 -11.85
CA LEU A 109 12.52 -2.45 -12.24
C LEU A 109 13.53 -1.38 -12.67
N ASP A 110 13.06 -0.28 -13.26
CA ASP A 110 13.90 0.87 -13.62
C ASP A 110 14.53 1.55 -12.37
N THR A 111 14.05 1.25 -11.16
CA THR A 111 14.65 1.71 -9.89
C THR A 111 15.59 0.68 -9.25
N GLU A 112 15.95 -0.38 -9.96
CA GLU A 112 16.94 -1.36 -9.48
C GLU A 112 18.25 -0.67 -9.07
N GLY A 113 18.80 -1.07 -7.92
CA GLY A 113 20.01 -0.45 -7.35
C GLY A 113 19.74 0.87 -6.60
N THR A 114 18.48 1.28 -6.42
CA THR A 114 18.11 2.41 -5.56
C THR A 114 17.15 2.01 -4.44
N GLN A 115 17.15 2.78 -3.36
CA GLN A 115 16.15 2.69 -2.31
C GLN A 115 15.02 3.70 -2.62
N LEU A 116 13.80 3.18 -2.76
CA LEU A 116 12.60 4.00 -2.91
C LEU A 116 12.28 4.69 -1.58
N VAL A 117 12.22 6.02 -1.59
CA VAL A 117 11.90 6.83 -0.41
C VAL A 117 10.69 7.70 -0.73
N GLU A 118 9.62 7.57 0.06
CA GLU A 118 8.48 8.46 -0.06
C GLU A 118 8.87 9.85 0.47
N ALA A 119 8.94 10.85 -0.40
CA ALA A 119 9.22 12.23 -0.01
C ALA A 119 7.89 12.94 0.33
N SER A 120 7.36 12.70 1.53
CA SER A 120 6.20 13.43 2.06
C SER A 120 6.61 14.17 3.35
N PRO A 121 6.47 15.51 3.41
CA PRO A 121 6.80 16.28 4.61
C PRO A 121 5.84 16.05 5.81
N TRP A 122 4.88 15.10 5.69
CA TRP A 122 3.74 14.96 6.62
C TRP A 122 3.45 13.53 7.10
N ASP A 123 4.26 12.50 6.76
CA ASP A 123 3.94 11.10 7.11
C ASP A 123 5.18 10.34 7.63
N THR A 124 5.21 10.05 8.94
CA THR A 124 6.30 9.34 9.66
C THR A 124 6.02 7.85 9.93
N ILE A 125 4.94 7.30 9.38
CA ILE A 125 4.47 5.94 9.72
C ILE A 125 5.21 4.85 8.92
N TRP A 126 5.89 5.21 7.82
CA TRP A 126 6.53 4.25 6.90
C TRP A 126 7.98 4.62 6.54
N GLU A 127 8.71 5.25 7.48
CA GLU A 127 10.16 5.48 7.36
C GLU A 127 11.00 4.22 7.63
#